data_AF-A0A977L2B0-F1
#
_entry.id   AF-A0A977L2B0-F1
#
_cell.length_a   1.000
_cell.length_b   1.000
_cell.length_c   1.000
_cell.angle_alpha   90.00
_cell.angle_beta   90.00
_cell.angle_gamma   90.00
#
_symmetry.space_group_name_H-M   'P 1'
#
loop_
_entity.id
_entity.type
_entity.pdbx_description
1 polymer ?
#
loop_
_entity_poly.entity_id
_entity_poly.type
_entity_poly.pdbx_seq_one_letter_code
_entity_poly.pdbx_strand_id
1 'polypeptide(L)' 'MIKAINLTESIEERLLAICQQMGCKENELIEEAILNYLEDFEDIQDANERLSNRPENYLTLAEVEQELGLANRV' A
#
# COMPACT_ATOMS: atom_id res chain seq x y z
N MET A 1 -5.78 23.05 10.68
CA MET A 1 -4.90 22.84 11.85
C MET A 1 -3.56 22.37 11.28
N ILE A 2 -2.53 23.22 11.26
CA ILE A 2 -1.21 22.82 10.73
C ILE A 2 -0.52 22.03 11.84
N LYS A 3 -0.43 20.70 11.69
CA LYS A 3 0.34 19.84 12.60
C LYS A 3 1.79 19.89 12.15
N ALA A 4 2.68 20.40 13.00
CA ALA A 4 4.11 20.26 12.81
C ALA A 4 4.49 18.80 13.12
N ILE A 5 5.10 18.12 12.15
CA ILE A 5 5.70 16.81 12.31
C ILE A 5 7.21 17.06 12.38
N ASN A 6 7.85 16.61 13.46
CA ASN A 6 9.30 16.66 13.54
C ASN A 6 9.87 15.43 12.84
N LEU A 7 10.55 15.65 11.73
CA LEU A 7 11.28 14.62 11.01
C LEU A 7 12.75 14.62 11.48
N THR A 8 13.42 13.48 11.33
CA THR A 8 14.87 13.45 11.52
C THR A 8 15.54 14.06 10.29
N GLU A 9 16.73 14.65 10.46
CA GLU A 9 17.50 15.28 9.37
C GLU A 9 17.67 14.34 8.17
N SER A 10 17.95 13.05 8.41
CA SER A 10 18.07 12.05 7.35
C SER A 10 16.78 11.84 6.55
N ILE A 11 15.59 11.94 7.18
CA ILE A 11 14.31 11.83 6.48
C ILE A 11 14.04 13.10 5.68
N GLU A 12 14.33 14.28 6.25
CA GLU A 12 14.16 15.56 5.55
C GLU A 12 15.02 15.63 4.28
N GLU A 13 16.29 15.23 4.37
CA GLU A 13 17.20 15.19 3.21
C GLU A 13 16.66 14.28 2.09
N ARG A 14 16.15 13.09 2.48
CA ARG A 14 15.57 12.14 1.51
C ARG A 14 14.28 12.67 0.90
N LEU A 15 13.41 13.26 1.71
CA LEU A 15 12.16 13.85 1.26
C LEU A 15 12.42 14.97 0.24
N LEU A 16 13.37 15.86 0.54
CA LEU A 16 13.78 16.95 -0.33
C LEU A 16 14.34 16.42 -1.66
N ALA A 17 15.21 15.42 -1.62
CA ALA A 17 15.78 14.81 -2.83
C ALA A 17 14.71 14.20 -3.74
N ILE A 18 13.71 13.52 -3.17
CA ILE A 18 12.59 12.94 -3.92
C ILE A 18 11.72 14.04 -4.51
N CYS A 19 11.38 15.07 -3.72
CA CYS A 19 10.59 16.22 -4.19
C CYS A 19 11.26 16.93 -5.37
N GLN A 20 12.58 17.12 -5.31
CA GLN A 20 13.37 17.71 -6.40
C GLN A 20 13.32 16.87 -7.68
N GLN A 21 13.31 15.54 -7.57
CA GLN A 21 13.24 14.65 -8.72
C GLN A 21 11.83 14.59 -9.33
N MET A 22 10.80 14.63 -8.49
CA MET A 22 9.40 14.49 -8.92
C MET A 22 8.72 15.82 -9.27
N GLY A 23 9.30 16.95 -8.86
CA GLY A 23 8.72 18.28 -9.07
C GLY A 23 7.50 18.55 -8.18
N CYS A 24 7.37 17.88 -7.04
CA CYS A 24 6.30 18.08 -6.07
C CYS A 24 6.79 18.84 -4.82
N LYS A 25 5.85 19.29 -3.98
CA LYS A 25 6.19 19.94 -2.69
C LYS A 25 6.30 18.91 -1.58
N GLU A 26 7.15 19.19 -0.61
CA GLU A 26 7.34 18.36 0.59
C GLU A 26 6.03 18.03 1.31
N ASN A 27 5.17 19.02 1.52
CA ASN A 27 3.88 18.80 2.19
C ASN A 27 2.96 17.87 1.40
N GLU A 28 2.95 17.97 0.06
CA GLU A 28 2.14 17.11 -0.80
C GLU A 28 2.64 15.65 -0.69
N LEU A 29 3.97 15.46 -0.74
CA LEU A 29 4.57 14.14 -0.60
C LEU A 29 4.39 13.55 0.81
N ILE A 30 4.46 14.37 1.86
CA ILE A 30 4.21 13.92 3.25
C ILE A 30 2.76 13.47 3.40
N GLU A 31 1.80 14.25 2.91
CA GLU A 31 0.38 13.90 2.98
C GLU A 31 0.10 12.60 2.22
N GLU A 32 0.64 12.44 1.02
CA GLU A 32 0.51 11.23 0.22
C GLU A 32 1.17 10.02 0.90
N ALA A 33 2.38 10.17 1.44
CA ALA A 33 3.08 9.10 2.13
C ALA A 33 2.32 8.62 3.39
N ILE A 34 1.72 9.55 4.14
CA ILE A 34 0.89 9.21 5.30
C ILE A 34 -0.38 8.48 4.86
N LEU A 35 -1.06 8.99 3.83
CA LEU A 35 -2.27 8.36 3.29
C LEU A 35 -1.97 6.92 2.85
N ASN A 36 -0.95 6.71 2.04
CA ASN A 36 -0.57 5.40 1.53
C ASN A 36 -0.23 4.43 2.68
N TYR A 37 0.47 4.90 3.72
CA TYR A 37 0.76 4.06 4.88
C TYR A 37 -0.49 3.66 5.67
N LEU A 38 -1.49 4.56 5.76
CA LEU A 38 -2.76 4.24 6.39
C LEU A 38 -3.57 3.24 5.55
N GLU A 39 -3.60 3.42 4.23
CA GLU A 39 -4.24 2.47 3.30
C GLU A 39 -3.62 1.07 3.41
N ASP A 40 -2.29 0.97 3.40
CA ASP A 40 -1.58 -0.31 3.60
C ASP A 40 -1.95 -0.97 4.94
N PHE A 41 -2.11 -0.17 5.99
CA PHE A 41 -2.51 -0.67 7.31
C PHE A 41 -3.95 -1.19 7.29
N GLU A 42 -4.87 -0.47 6.67
CA GLU A 42 -6.28 -0.84 6.50
C GLU A 42 -6.41 -2.12 5.66
N ASP A 43 -5.69 -2.23 4.55
CA ASP A 43 -5.67 -3.42 3.69
C ASP A 43 -5.24 -4.68 4.45
N ILE A 44 -4.23 -4.56 5.31
CA ILE A 44 -3.78 -5.68 6.16
C ILE A 44 -4.87 -6.07 7.17
N GLN A 45 -5.56 -5.10 7.77
CA GLN A 45 -6.67 -5.39 8.69
C GLN A 45 -7.81 -6.09 7.96
N ASP A 46 -8.23 -5.58 6.82
CA ASP A 46 -9.25 -6.17 5.95
C ASP A 46 -8.91 -7.62 5.56
N ALA A 47 -7.66 -7.86 5.14
CA ALA A 47 -7.20 -9.19 4.79
C ALA A 47 -7.27 -10.15 5.98
N ASN A 48 -6.85 -9.71 7.17
CA ASN A 48 -6.91 -10.51 8.40
C ASN A 48 -8.35 -10.80 8.83
N GLU A 49 -9.25 -9.82 8.71
CA GLU A 49 -10.68 -10.01 9.01
C GLU A 49 -11.28 -11.05 8.07
N ARG A 50 -11.04 -10.92 6.75
CA ARG A 50 -11.49 -11.90 5.74
C ARG A 50 -10.96 -13.30 6.04
N LEU A 51 -9.69 -13.44 6.39
CA LEU A 51 -9.09 -14.73 6.77
C LEU A 51 -9.72 -15.31 8.03
N SER A 52 -9.94 -14.48 9.05
CA SER A 52 -10.49 -14.90 10.34
C SER A 52 -11.94 -15.34 10.23
N ASN A 53 -12.70 -14.70 9.34
CA ASN A 53 -14.09 -15.02 9.08
C ASN A 53 -14.28 -16.30 8.24
N ARG A 54 -13.21 -17.08 7.96
CA ARG A 54 -13.20 -18.31 7.14
C ARG A 54 -14.12 -18.18 5.92
N PRO A 55 -13.65 -17.62 4.79
CA PRO A 55 -14.49 -17.53 3.59
C PRO A 55 -15.10 -18.90 3.30
N GLU A 56 -16.41 -18.92 3.06
CA GLU A 56 -17.18 -20.16 2.82
C GLU A 56 -16.64 -20.94 1.63
N ASN A 57 -15.93 -20.26 0.71
CA ASN A 57 -15.32 -20.83 -0.48
C ASN A 57 -13.85 -20.46 -0.59
N TYR A 58 -13.00 -21.47 -0.72
CA TYR A 58 -11.62 -21.34 -1.19
C TYR A 58 -11.56 -21.98 -2.57
N LEU A 59 -10.82 -21.36 -3.49
CA LEU A 59 -10.45 -21.99 -4.75
C LEU A 59 -9.07 -22.63 -4.59
N THR A 60 -8.93 -23.84 -5.09
CA THR A 60 -7.61 -24.45 -5.34
C THR A 60 -6.87 -23.67 -6.42
N LEU A 61 -5.54 -23.78 -6.45
CA LEU A 61 -4.73 -23.13 -7.49
C LEU A 61 -5.21 -23.49 -8.91
N ALA A 62 -5.59 -24.75 -9.14
CA ALA A 62 -6.10 -25.21 -10.43
C ALA A 62 -7.43 -24.55 -10.81
N GLU A 63 -8.33 -24.35 -9.85
CA GLU A 63 -9.60 -23.63 -10.09
C GLU A 63 -9.35 -22.15 -10.41
N VAL A 64 -8.42 -21.49 -9.70
CA VAL A 64 -8.01 -20.11 -10.00
C VAL A 64 -7.38 -20.00 -11.39
N GLU A 65 -6.46 -20.91 -11.74
CA GLU A 65 -5.84 -20.94 -13.07
C GLU A 65 -6.86 -21.18 -14.18
N GLN A 66 -7.90 -21.97 -13.92
CA GLN A 66 -9.00 -22.19 -14.84
C GLN A 66 -9.86 -20.93 -15.02
N GLU A 67 -10.27 -20.27 -13.93
CA GLU A 67 -11.08 -19.04 -13.99
C GLU A 67 -10.35 -17.89 -14.69
N LEU A 68 -9.04 -17.77 -14.48
CA LEU A 68 -8.21 -16.75 -15.13
C LEU A 68 -7.80 -17.10 -16.57
N GLY A 69 -8.19 -18.27 -17.09
CA GLY A 69 -7.83 -18.73 -18.44
C GLY A 69 -6.35 -19.06 -18.61
N LEU A 70 -5.65 -19.37 -17.51
CA LEU A 70 -4.23 -19.69 -17.46
C LEU A 70 -3.95 -21.20 -17.54
N ALA A 71 -4.96 -22.05 -17.36
CA ALA A 71 -4.83 -23.51 -17.31
C ALA A 71 -4.20 -24.19 -18.55
N ASN A 72 -4.06 -23.47 -19.68
CA ASN A 72 -3.48 -23.98 -20.93
C ASN A 72 -2.10 -23.35 -21.28
N ARG A 73 -1.46 -22.63 -20.36
CA ARG A 73 -0.09 -22.12 -20.56
C ARG A 73 0.94 -23.14 -20.07
N VAL A 74 1.09 -24.25 -20.80
CA VAL A 74 2.24 -25.17 -20.69
C VAL A 74 2.78 -25.46 -22.09
#